data_AF-A0A7C6RB61-F1
#
_entry.id   AF-A0A7C6RB61-F1
#
_cell.length_a   1.000
_cell.length_b   1.000
_cell.length_c   1.000
_cell.angle_alpha   90.00
_cell.angle_beta   90.00
_cell.angle_gamma   90.00
#
_symmetry.space_group_name_H-M   'P 1'
#
loop_
_entity.id
_entity.type
_entity.pdbx_description
1 polymer ?
#
loop_
_entity_poly.entity_id
_entity_poly.type
_entity_poly.pdbx_seq_one_letter_code
_entity_poly.pdbx_strand_id
1 'polypeptide(L)'
;FNPFTLAWFRKNAPEVLRGQLSGSFIVSDYEVEYAGTTRLPWHKRFLLSNLLLNFASRPNFIAYEINNTDIKALKNVKKLGVPLLGWTVRERAEYERVKDVCDNFITEIYDL
;
A
#
# COMPACT_ATOMS: atom_id res chain seq x y z
N PHE A 1 -1.49 5.66 4.61
CA PHE A 1 -2.81 5.59 3.93
C PHE A 1 -3.32 6.93 3.41
N ASN A 2 -3.07 8.08 4.06
CA ASN A 2 -3.56 9.37 3.59
C ASN A 2 -2.56 10.08 2.63
N PRO A 3 -2.89 10.27 1.34
CA PRO A 3 -1.99 10.94 0.38
C PRO A 3 -1.77 12.43 0.69
N PHE A 4 -2.70 13.09 1.40
CA PHE A 4 -2.54 14.50 1.75
C PHE A 4 -1.46 14.75 2.82
N THR A 5 -1.23 13.77 3.70
CA THR A 5 -0.08 13.81 4.63
C THR A 5 1.22 13.88 3.85
N LEU A 6 1.37 13.03 2.82
CA LEU A 6 2.57 13.03 1.98
C LEU A 6 2.65 14.28 1.10
N ALA A 7 1.52 14.80 0.61
CA ALA A 7 1.49 16.05 -0.15
C ALA A 7 1.99 17.24 0.69
N TRP A 8 1.70 17.23 2.00
CA TRP A 8 2.26 18.21 2.92
C TRP A 8 3.79 18.11 3.00
N PHE A 9 4.35 16.91 3.18
CA PHE A 9 5.81 16.72 3.18
C PHE A 9 6.44 17.12 1.84
N ARG A 10 5.81 16.73 0.72
CA ARG A 10 6.24 17.15 -0.62
C ARG A 10 6.37 18.67 -0.75
N LYS A 11 5.48 19.44 -0.11
CA LYS A 11 5.47 20.91 -0.18
C LYS A 11 6.40 21.56 0.84
N ASN A 12 6.45 21.06 2.06
CA ASN A 12 7.08 21.75 3.20
C ASN A 12 8.45 21.17 3.59
N ALA A 13 8.76 19.94 3.19
CA ALA A 13 10.03 19.26 3.45
C ALA A 13 10.37 18.31 2.27
N PRO A 14 10.58 18.85 1.05
CA PRO A 14 10.73 18.04 -0.17
C PRO A 14 11.94 17.09 -0.14
N GLU A 15 12.97 17.40 0.65
CA GLU A 15 14.17 16.59 0.90
C GLU A 15 13.88 15.31 1.70
N VAL A 16 12.77 15.27 2.44
CA VAL A 16 12.38 14.08 3.20
C VAL A 16 11.78 13.04 2.26
N LEU A 17 12.40 11.85 2.24
CA LEU A 17 11.88 10.70 1.53
C LEU A 17 10.53 10.27 2.10
N ARG A 18 9.57 9.97 1.22
CA ARG A 18 8.20 9.64 1.62
C ARG A 18 7.64 8.44 0.86
N GLY A 19 7.06 7.52 1.61
CA GLY A 19 6.42 6.32 1.07
C GLY A 19 4.91 6.36 1.22
N GLN A 20 4.18 6.02 0.16
CA GLN A 20 2.72 5.90 0.24
C GLN A 20 2.32 4.49 0.66
N LEU A 21 1.77 4.37 1.87
CA LEU A 21 1.12 3.14 2.32
C LEU A 21 -0.28 3.03 1.73
N SER A 22 -0.60 1.91 1.08
CA SER A 22 -1.91 1.61 0.50
C SER A 22 -2.22 0.11 0.51
N GLY A 23 -3.45 -0.26 0.14
CA GLY A 23 -3.92 -1.64 0.09
C GLY A 23 -5.30 -1.76 -0.55
N SER A 24 -5.91 -2.93 -0.42
CA SER A 24 -7.26 -3.22 -0.91
C SER A 24 -8.34 -2.45 -0.11
N PHE A 25 -8.04 -2.14 1.16
CA PHE A 25 -9.00 -1.64 2.16
C PHE A 25 -10.26 -2.51 2.26
N ILE A 26 -10.14 -3.81 1.96
CA ILE A 26 -11.18 -4.78 2.23
C ILE A 26 -11.14 -5.08 3.72
N VAL A 27 -12.28 -4.92 4.38
CA VAL A 27 -12.47 -5.21 5.81
C VAL A 27 -13.70 -6.10 5.98
N SER A 28 -13.53 -7.15 6.78
CA SER A 28 -14.59 -8.07 7.19
C SER A 28 -15.59 -7.39 8.14
N ASP A 29 -16.78 -7.96 8.30
CA ASP A 29 -17.76 -7.46 9.28
C ASP A 29 -17.19 -7.50 10.70
N TYR A 30 -16.46 -8.56 11.02
CA TYR A 30 -15.77 -8.73 12.29
C TYR A 30 -14.76 -7.60 12.56
N GLU A 31 -13.93 -7.22 11.59
CA GLU A 31 -12.94 -6.14 11.77
C GLU A 31 -13.58 -4.77 11.97
N VAL A 32 -14.70 -4.50 11.28
CA VAL A 32 -15.48 -3.27 11.42
C VAL A 32 -16.03 -3.16 12.84
N GLU A 33 -16.64 -4.25 13.34
CA GLU A 33 -17.21 -4.32 14.69
C GLU A 33 -16.13 -4.25 15.77
N TYR A 34 -15.09 -5.09 15.67
CA TYR A 34 -14.01 -5.17 16.66
C TYR A 34 -13.23 -3.87 16.80
N ALA A 35 -12.90 -3.22 15.67
CA ALA A 35 -12.12 -1.98 15.69
C ALA A 35 -12.97 -0.73 15.97
N GLY A 36 -14.30 -0.86 16.05
CA GLY A 36 -15.22 0.27 16.19
C GLY A 36 -15.10 1.27 15.03
N THR A 37 -14.70 0.80 13.84
CA THR A 37 -14.46 1.67 12.68
C THR A 37 -15.53 1.48 11.62
N THR A 38 -15.78 2.52 10.81
CA THR A 38 -16.71 2.42 9.68
C THR A 38 -15.96 1.99 8.42
N ARG A 39 -16.62 1.17 7.59
CA ARG A 39 -16.13 0.86 6.24
C ARG A 39 -15.86 2.12 5.44
N LEU A 40 -14.77 2.11 4.68
CA LEU A 40 -14.52 3.18 3.73
C LEU A 40 -15.61 3.18 2.65
N PRO A 41 -16.22 4.35 2.33
CA PRO A 41 -17.10 4.46 1.19
C PRO A 41 -16.43 3.94 -0.09
N TRP A 42 -17.19 3.25 -0.94
CA TRP A 42 -16.66 2.54 -2.11
C TRP A 42 -15.80 3.44 -3.02
N HIS A 43 -16.18 4.72 -3.18
CA HIS A 43 -15.45 5.68 -4.00
C HIS A 43 -14.10 6.05 -3.38
N LYS A 44 -14.03 6.23 -2.05
CA LYS A 44 -12.76 6.48 -1.36
C LYS A 44 -11.86 5.25 -1.46
N ARG A 45 -12.43 4.06 -1.29
CA ARG A 45 -11.68 2.81 -1.46
C ARG A 45 -11.07 2.73 -2.86
N PHE A 46 -11.89 2.95 -3.89
CA PHE A 46 -11.43 2.93 -5.28
C PHE A 46 -10.31 3.93 -5.56
N LEU A 47 -10.44 5.17 -5.09
CA LEU A 47 -9.42 6.21 -5.26
C LEU A 47 -8.09 5.84 -4.57
N LEU A 48 -8.16 5.35 -3.33
CA LEU A 48 -6.98 5.06 -2.52
C LEU A 48 -6.29 3.75 -2.93
N SER A 49 -7.04 2.69 -3.20
CA SER A 49 -6.48 1.41 -3.63
C SER A 49 -5.80 1.52 -5.00
N ASN A 50 -6.33 2.34 -5.90
CA ASN A 50 -5.72 2.60 -7.21
C ASN A 50 -4.71 3.76 -7.19
N LEU A 51 -4.40 4.32 -6.02
CA LEU A 51 -3.41 5.39 -5.86
C LEU A 51 -3.66 6.61 -6.76
N LEU A 52 -4.93 6.91 -7.07
CA LEU A 52 -5.31 7.94 -8.06
C LEU A 52 -4.98 9.37 -7.60
N LEU A 53 -4.65 9.53 -6.32
CA LEU A 53 -4.23 10.79 -5.72
C LEU A 53 -2.69 10.94 -5.65
N ASN A 54 -1.92 10.02 -6.23
CA ASN A 54 -0.46 10.08 -6.21
C ASN A 54 0.13 11.28 -6.95
N PHE A 55 -0.62 11.96 -7.83
CA PHE A 55 -0.17 13.22 -8.43
C PHE A 55 0.05 14.32 -7.38
N ALA A 56 -0.71 14.28 -6.26
CA ALA A 56 -0.56 15.23 -5.16
C ALA A 56 0.59 14.83 -4.22
N SER A 57 0.74 13.55 -3.89
CA SER A 57 1.75 13.08 -2.94
C SER A 57 3.14 12.85 -3.56
N ARG A 58 3.19 12.42 -4.83
CA ARG A 58 4.37 12.00 -5.61
C ARG A 58 5.40 11.29 -4.72
N PRO A 59 5.06 10.07 -4.25
CA PRO A 59 5.88 9.34 -3.29
C PRO A 59 7.18 8.86 -3.94
N ASN A 60 8.20 8.63 -3.11
CA ASN A 60 9.47 8.04 -3.54
C ASN A 60 9.41 6.51 -3.61
N PHE A 61 8.48 5.88 -2.90
CA PHE A 61 8.18 4.45 -2.96
C PHE A 61 6.73 4.20 -2.56
N ILE A 62 6.20 3.03 -2.87
CA ILE A 62 4.86 2.59 -2.48
C ILE A 62 5.00 1.35 -1.60
N ALA A 63 4.33 1.33 -0.47
CA ALA A 63 4.14 0.13 0.33
C ALA A 63 2.69 -0.35 0.15
N TYR A 64 2.50 -1.51 -0.47
CA TYR A 64 1.18 -2.03 -0.84
C TYR A 64 0.85 -3.37 -0.16
N GLU A 65 -0.40 -3.49 0.33
CA GLU A 65 -0.92 -4.70 0.96
C GLU A 65 -0.91 -5.91 0.01
N ILE A 66 -0.33 -7.05 0.38
CA ILE A 66 -0.25 -8.21 -0.52
C ILE A 66 -1.35 -9.25 -0.33
N ASN A 67 -1.98 -9.34 0.84
CA ASN A 67 -2.85 -10.48 1.18
C ASN A 67 -4.20 -10.43 0.50
N ASN A 68 -4.81 -9.25 0.43
CA ASN A 68 -6.08 -9.03 -0.24
C ASN A 68 -5.93 -8.41 -1.64
N THR A 69 -4.77 -8.63 -2.27
CA THR A 69 -4.42 -8.02 -3.55
C THR A 69 -3.93 -9.06 -4.52
N ASP A 70 -4.52 -9.10 -5.71
CA ASP A 70 -4.06 -9.98 -6.77
C ASP A 70 -2.74 -9.49 -7.42
N ILE A 71 -2.01 -10.40 -8.06
CA ILE A 71 -0.74 -10.12 -8.73
C ILE A 71 -0.91 -9.07 -9.86
N LYS A 72 -2.07 -9.01 -10.53
CA LYS A 72 -2.30 -8.08 -11.65
C LYS A 72 -2.42 -6.64 -11.14
N ALA A 73 -3.09 -6.44 -10.01
CA ALA A 73 -3.20 -5.17 -9.31
C ALA A 73 -1.83 -4.71 -8.82
N LEU A 74 -1.03 -5.59 -8.20
CA LEU A 74 0.36 -5.27 -7.83
C LEU A 74 1.21 -4.87 -9.06
N LYS A 75 1.09 -5.59 -10.18
CA LYS A 75 1.73 -5.21 -11.45
C LYS A 75 1.25 -3.86 -11.98
N ASN A 76 -0.01 -3.48 -11.76
CA ASN A 76 -0.49 -2.15 -12.13
C ASN A 76 0.08 -1.07 -11.22
N VAL A 77 0.22 -1.33 -9.92
CA VAL A 77 0.92 -0.42 -8.99
C VAL A 77 2.38 -0.26 -9.38
N LYS A 78 3.06 -1.36 -9.76
CA LYS A 78 4.47 -1.35 -10.21
C LYS A 78 4.71 -0.42 -11.40
N LYS A 79 3.74 -0.26 -12.31
CA LYS A 79 3.82 0.65 -13.47
C LYS A 79 3.95 2.12 -13.08
N LEU A 80 3.71 2.49 -11.81
CA LEU A 80 3.92 3.86 -11.31
C LEU A 80 5.40 4.26 -11.27
N GLY A 81 6.33 3.32 -11.50
CA GLY A 81 7.74 3.63 -11.75
C GLY A 81 8.54 4.03 -10.50
N VAL A 82 8.02 3.72 -9.32
CA VAL A 82 8.70 3.87 -8.04
C VAL A 82 8.83 2.50 -7.35
N PRO A 83 9.82 2.28 -6.46
CA PRO A 83 9.95 1.03 -5.74
C PRO A 83 8.64 0.60 -5.05
N LEU A 84 8.30 -0.67 -5.20
CA LEU A 84 7.10 -1.30 -4.64
C LEU A 84 7.48 -2.26 -3.52
N LEU A 85 7.11 -1.92 -2.29
CA LEU A 85 7.28 -2.74 -1.10
C LEU A 85 5.99 -3.52 -0.80
N GLY A 86 6.07 -4.84 -0.65
CA GLY A 86 4.93 -5.66 -0.23
C GLY A 86 4.81 -5.70 1.30
N TRP A 87 3.61 -5.46 1.84
CA TRP A 87 3.37 -5.58 3.29
C TRP A 87 2.06 -6.29 3.65
N THR A 88 1.89 -6.85 4.85
CA THR A 88 2.98 -7.38 5.68
C THR A 88 3.13 -8.85 5.30
N VAL A 89 4.34 -9.28 4.94
CA VAL A 89 4.62 -10.70 4.67
C VAL A 89 4.73 -11.42 6.01
N ARG A 90 3.92 -12.46 6.22
CA ARG A 90 3.83 -13.25 7.45
C ARG A 90 4.28 -14.69 7.27
N GLU A 91 4.38 -15.18 6.04
CA GLU A 91 4.85 -16.52 5.75
C GLU A 91 5.61 -16.61 4.42
N ARG A 92 6.44 -17.64 4.27
CA ARG A 92 7.24 -17.85 3.05
C ARG A 92 6.38 -18.02 1.80
N ALA A 93 5.19 -18.63 1.92
CA ALA A 93 4.27 -18.79 0.80
C ALA A 93 3.78 -17.44 0.23
N GLU A 94 3.49 -16.47 1.10
CA GLU A 94 3.11 -15.11 0.68
C GLU A 94 4.26 -14.42 -0.07
N TYR A 95 5.49 -14.56 0.42
CA TYR A 95 6.69 -14.04 -0.25
C TYR A 95 6.88 -14.66 -1.64
N GLU A 96 6.88 -15.99 -1.73
CA GLU A 96 7.06 -16.72 -3.00
C GLU A 96 6.03 -16.30 -4.05
N ARG A 97 4.80 -15.98 -3.65
CA ARG A 97 3.73 -15.49 -4.53
C ARG A 97 4.03 -14.13 -5.16
N VAL A 98 4.74 -13.23 -4.46
CA VAL A 98 4.91 -11.82 -4.88
C VAL A 98 6.36 -11.36 -5.09
N LYS A 99 7.35 -12.21 -4.81
CA LYS A 99 8.80 -11.91 -4.90
C LYS A 99 9.24 -11.37 -6.26
N ASP A 100 8.60 -11.80 -7.34
CA ASP A 100 8.97 -11.36 -8.70
C ASP A 100 8.32 -10.02 -9.11
N VAL A 101 7.49 -9.43 -8.24
CA VAL A 101 6.75 -8.18 -8.53
C VAL A 101 7.21 -7.04 -7.61
N CYS A 102 7.31 -7.31 -6.32
CA CYS A 102 7.75 -6.34 -5.32
C CYS A 102 9.28 -6.24 -5.30
N ASP A 103 9.81 -5.03 -5.08
CA ASP A 103 11.25 -4.76 -4.98
C ASP A 103 11.81 -5.07 -3.59
N ASN A 104 10.97 -5.03 -2.56
CA ASN A 104 11.33 -5.29 -1.17
C ASN A 104 10.07 -5.60 -0.34
N PHE A 105 10.23 -5.95 0.94
CA PHE A 105 9.15 -6.44 1.79
C PHE A 105 9.20 -5.83 3.19
N ILE A 106 8.02 -5.62 3.77
CA ILE A 106 7.85 -5.33 5.19
C ILE A 106 7.39 -6.64 5.83
N THR A 107 8.19 -7.18 6.73
CA THR A 107 7.97 -8.50 7.34
C THR A 107 8.48 -8.53 8.77
N GLU A 108 7.92 -9.44 9.56
CA GLU A 108 8.40 -9.80 10.90
C GLU A 108 9.30 -11.06 10.85
N ILE A 109 9.49 -11.66 9.67
CA ILE A 109 10.35 -12.84 9.46
C ILE A 109 11.80 -12.37 9.26
N TYR A 110 12.71 -12.81 10.12
CA TYR A 110 14.12 -12.41 10.07
C TYR A 110 14.90 -13.02 8.89
N ASP A 111 14.53 -14.21 8.43
CA ASP A 111 15.26 -14.98 7.40
C ASP A 111 14.44 -15.19 6.11
N LEU A 112 13.69 -14.16 5.68
CA LEU A 112 12.81 -14.24 4.51
C LEU A 112 13.59 -14.48 3.21
#